data_AF-A0A7V9L4E3-F1
#
_entry.id   AF-A0A7V9L4E3-F1
#
_cell.length_a   1.000
_cell.length_b   1.000
_cell.length_c   1.000
_cell.angle_alpha   90.00
_cell.angle_beta   90.00
_cell.angle_gamma   90.00
#
_symmetry.space_group_name_H-M   'P 1'
#
loop_
_entity.id
_entity.type
_entity.pdbx_description
1 polymer ?
#
loop_
_entity_poly.entity_id
_entity_poly.type
_entity_poly.pdbx_seq_one_letter_code
_entity_poly.pdbx_strand_id
1 'polypeptide(L)'
;MRSRWLVILLALASGIAFAMSVQGGRWWVIGDAEVGPFGAKRCFDDGCVPTGLNWLGVDERWMRIGMGAWAGGLLSAFMLVVLAAGLAAKRIPRLVAKTVLVSIGTAVITGGMFAARFPRDEFPTSELGRGVFAFVAAIVLGVAAAVLVLRTKRPA
;
A
#
# COMPACT_ATOMS: atom_id res chain seq x y z
N MET A 1 -0.26 18.35 -23.36
CA MET A 1 -1.20 18.36 -22.20
C MET A 1 -1.79 16.98 -21.86
N ARG A 2 -2.14 16.11 -22.81
CA ARG A 2 -2.71 14.76 -22.55
C ARG A 2 -1.88 13.88 -21.60
N SER A 3 -0.55 13.83 -21.78
CA SER A 3 0.34 13.02 -20.92
C SER A 3 0.27 13.40 -19.43
N ARG A 4 0.03 14.68 -19.09
CA ARG A 4 -0.07 15.14 -17.70
C ARG A 4 -1.26 14.52 -16.97
N TRP A 5 -2.42 14.48 -17.61
CA TRP A 5 -3.63 13.90 -17.02
C TRP A 5 -3.48 12.40 -16.78
N LEU A 6 -2.81 11.69 -17.69
CA LEU A 6 -2.50 10.27 -17.48
C LEU A 6 -1.66 10.06 -16.23
N VAL A 7 -0.61 10.87 -16.01
CA VAL A 7 0.24 10.75 -14.80
C VAL A 7 -0.55 11.08 -13.53
N ILE A 8 -1.44 12.07 -13.57
CA ILE A 8 -2.34 12.39 -12.45
C ILE A 8 -3.25 11.19 -12.12
N LEU A 9 -3.89 10.61 -13.14
CA LEU A 9 -4.76 9.45 -12.95
C LEU A 9 -4.00 8.24 -12.39
N LEU A 10 -2.80 7.96 -12.91
CA LEU A 10 -1.93 6.89 -12.40
C LEU A 10 -1.55 7.12 -10.93
N ALA A 11 -1.17 8.36 -10.57
CA ALA A 11 -0.80 8.70 -9.20
C ALA A 11 -1.98 8.54 -8.24
N LEU A 12 -3.17 9.02 -8.62
CA LEU A 12 -4.38 8.90 -7.78
C LEU A 12 -4.84 7.44 -7.66
N ALA A 13 -4.85 6.69 -8.76
CA ALA A 13 -5.19 5.26 -8.75
C ALA A 13 -4.24 4.46 -7.86
N SER A 14 -2.93 4.72 -7.95
CA SER A 14 -1.92 4.15 -7.07
C SER A 14 -2.16 4.51 -5.60
N GLY A 15 -2.43 5.80 -5.30
CA GLY A 15 -2.67 6.25 -3.93
C GLY A 15 -3.92 5.60 -3.31
N ILE A 16 -5.00 5.51 -4.09
CA ILE A 16 -6.23 4.81 -3.67
C ILE A 16 -5.94 3.32 -3.43
N ALA A 17 -5.22 2.67 -4.34
CA ALA A 17 -4.87 1.26 -4.21
C ALA A 17 -3.99 1.00 -2.97
N PHE A 18 -3.00 1.84 -2.67
CA PHE A 18 -2.23 1.76 -1.43
C PHE A 18 -3.13 1.90 -0.20
N ALA A 19 -3.97 2.94 -0.16
CA ALA A 19 -4.86 3.20 0.96
C ALA A 19 -5.84 2.04 1.20
N MET A 20 -6.49 1.55 0.15
CA MET A 20 -7.38 0.39 0.22
C MET A 20 -6.65 -0.86 0.67
N SER A 21 -5.46 -1.13 0.11
CA SER A 21 -4.64 -2.28 0.46
C SER A 21 -4.27 -2.32 1.94
N VAL A 22 -3.87 -1.19 2.53
CA VAL A 22 -3.36 -1.20 3.91
C VAL A 22 -4.43 -0.93 4.97
N GLN A 23 -5.49 -0.18 4.66
CA GLN A 23 -6.57 0.12 5.62
C GLN A 23 -7.69 -0.93 5.61
N GLY A 24 -8.07 -1.41 4.42
CA GLY A 24 -9.21 -2.32 4.23
C GLY A 24 -8.86 -3.63 3.54
N GLY A 25 -7.59 -3.82 3.18
CA GLY A 25 -7.14 -5.00 2.46
C GLY A 25 -6.92 -6.15 3.42
N ARG A 26 -7.74 -7.19 3.28
CA ARG A 26 -7.38 -8.54 3.70
C ARG A 26 -6.15 -8.99 2.89
N TRP A 27 -5.01 -9.10 3.54
CA TRP A 27 -3.81 -9.68 2.93
C TRP A 27 -3.83 -11.20 3.04
N TRP A 28 -4.40 -11.70 4.13
CA TRP A 28 -4.74 -13.10 4.31
C TRP A 28 -6.18 -13.26 4.77
N VAL A 29 -6.74 -14.43 4.46
CA VAL A 29 -8.00 -14.92 5.01
C VAL A 29 -7.71 -16.25 5.68
N ILE A 30 -8.11 -16.40 6.95
CA ILE A 30 -7.91 -17.60 7.77
C ILE A 30 -9.27 -17.97 8.36
N GLY A 31 -9.97 -18.90 7.70
CA GLY A 31 -11.38 -19.17 8.01
C GLY A 31 -12.20 -17.86 7.94
N ASP A 32 -12.83 -17.50 9.03
CA ASP A 32 -13.67 -16.30 9.15
C ASP A 32 -12.88 -15.02 9.50
N ALA A 33 -11.56 -15.09 9.60
CA ALA A 33 -10.71 -13.96 9.95
C ALA A 33 -10.01 -13.36 8.74
N GLU A 34 -10.13 -12.05 8.56
CA GLU A 34 -9.37 -11.26 7.61
C GLU A 34 -8.17 -10.62 8.33
N VAL A 35 -6.96 -10.83 7.82
CA VAL A 35 -5.72 -10.33 8.42
C VAL A 35 -5.02 -9.39 7.46
N GLY A 36 -4.62 -8.21 7.93
CA GLY A 36 -3.89 -7.23 7.14
C GLY A 36 -2.94 -6.37 7.97
N PRO A 37 -2.22 -5.43 7.32
CA PRO A 37 -1.21 -4.58 7.97
C PRO A 37 -1.74 -3.72 9.11
N PHE A 38 -3.00 -3.29 9.02
CA PHE A 38 -3.65 -2.49 10.05
C PHE A 38 -4.12 -3.33 11.26
N GLY A 39 -4.33 -4.63 11.07
CA GLY A 39 -4.89 -5.51 12.10
C GLY A 39 -5.70 -6.64 11.50
N ALA A 40 -6.47 -7.32 12.36
CA ALA A 40 -7.38 -8.38 11.95
C ALA A 40 -8.84 -7.96 12.14
N LYS A 41 -9.73 -8.62 11.40
CA LYS A 41 -11.18 -8.55 11.58
C LYS A 41 -11.71 -9.97 11.56
N ARG A 42 -12.70 -10.25 12.39
CA ARG A 42 -13.43 -11.52 12.35
C ARG A 42 -14.81 -11.25 11.80
N CYS A 43 -15.17 -11.94 10.73
CA CYS A 43 -16.43 -11.78 10.03
C CYS A 43 -17.37 -12.91 10.46
N PHE A 44 -18.49 -12.54 11.07
CA PHE A 44 -19.60 -13.45 11.36
C PHE A 44 -20.75 -13.13 10.40
N ASP A 45 -21.84 -13.92 10.45
CA ASP A 45 -23.02 -13.72 9.60
C ASP A 45 -23.60 -12.29 9.70
N ASP A 46 -23.48 -11.67 10.88
CA ASP A 46 -24.01 -10.32 11.15
C ASP A 46 -23.00 -9.18 10.88
N GLY A 47 -21.80 -9.50 10.37
CA GLY A 47 -20.80 -8.52 9.96
C GLY A 47 -19.38 -8.75 10.51
N CYS A 48 -18.46 -7.85 10.14
CA CYS A 48 -17.06 -7.94 10.51
C CYS A 48 -16.69 -6.99 11.66
N VAL A 49 -16.19 -7.56 12.75
CA VAL A 49 -15.72 -6.80 13.92
C VAL A 49 -14.19 -6.75 13.96
N PRO A 50 -13.59 -5.61 14.32
CA PRO A 50 -12.15 -5.53 14.59
C PRO A 50 -11.74 -6.53 15.66
N THR A 51 -10.65 -7.27 15.42
CA THR A 51 -10.06 -8.16 16.41
C THR A 51 -8.56 -7.91 16.48
N GLY A 52 -7.98 -8.09 17.66
CA GLY A 52 -6.53 -7.98 17.83
C GLY A 52 -5.78 -9.05 17.02
N LEU A 53 -4.48 -8.90 16.83
CA LEU A 53 -3.66 -9.95 16.23
C LEU A 53 -3.17 -11.00 17.26
N ASN A 54 -3.39 -10.75 18.56
CA ASN A 54 -2.90 -11.59 19.65
C ASN A 54 -3.42 -13.04 19.60
N TRP A 55 -4.60 -13.28 19.02
CA TRP A 55 -5.16 -14.63 18.90
C TRP A 55 -4.41 -15.52 17.91
N LEU A 56 -3.63 -14.92 17.00
CA LEU A 56 -2.79 -15.66 16.07
C LEU A 56 -1.53 -16.24 16.73
N GLY A 57 -1.27 -15.94 18.01
CA GLY A 57 -0.04 -16.40 18.69
C GLY A 57 1.26 -15.82 18.10
N VAL A 58 1.15 -14.83 17.20
CA VAL A 58 2.27 -14.24 16.48
C VAL A 58 3.13 -13.33 17.35
N ASP A 59 4.43 -13.34 17.05
CA ASP A 59 5.43 -12.47 17.68
C ASP A 59 5.07 -10.98 17.52
N GLU A 60 5.30 -10.19 18.57
CA GLU A 60 5.12 -8.75 18.59
C GLU A 60 5.93 -8.06 17.48
N ARG A 61 7.08 -8.62 17.12
CA ARG A 61 7.88 -8.13 16.01
C ARG A 61 7.13 -8.16 14.68
N TRP A 62 6.34 -9.20 14.42
CA TRP A 62 5.54 -9.29 13.19
C TRP A 62 4.44 -8.23 13.16
N MET A 63 3.77 -7.98 14.28
CA MET A 63 2.78 -6.89 14.41
C MET A 63 3.40 -5.51 14.14
N ARG A 64 4.60 -5.25 14.69
CA ARG A 64 5.33 -3.99 14.45
C ARG A 64 5.72 -3.82 12.97
N ILE A 65 6.11 -4.90 12.30
CA ILE A 65 6.38 -4.88 10.85
C ILE A 65 5.08 -4.58 10.06
N GLY A 66 3.95 -5.16 10.47
CA GLY A 66 2.62 -4.86 9.91
C GLY A 66 2.26 -3.38 10.03
N MET A 67 2.45 -2.78 11.21
CA MET A 67 2.27 -1.33 11.40
C MET A 67 3.21 -0.51 10.50
N GLY A 68 4.44 -0.97 10.30
CA GLY A 68 5.37 -0.36 9.34
C GLY A 68 4.91 -0.44 7.89
N ALA A 69 4.29 -1.56 7.48
CA ALA A 69 3.67 -1.70 6.16
C ALA A 69 2.45 -0.80 6.00
N TRP A 70 1.63 -0.67 7.05
CA TRP A 70 0.50 0.24 7.10
C TRP A 70 0.92 1.70 6.95
N ALA A 71 1.85 2.17 7.80
CA ALA A 71 2.35 3.53 7.75
C ALA A 71 3.05 3.84 6.43
N GLY A 72 3.88 2.93 5.92
CA GLY A 72 4.56 3.09 4.63
C GLY A 72 3.60 3.21 3.45
N GLY A 73 2.53 2.40 3.44
CA GLY A 73 1.47 2.47 2.43
C GLY A 73 0.70 3.79 2.48
N LEU A 74 0.30 4.25 3.66
CA LEU A 74 -0.39 5.54 3.82
C LEU A 74 0.48 6.74 3.45
N LEU A 75 1.76 6.72 3.85
CA LEU A 75 2.70 7.76 3.47
C LEU A 75 2.90 7.81 1.95
N SER A 76 2.99 6.65 1.30
CA SER A 76 3.07 6.56 -0.17
C SER A 76 1.80 7.11 -0.83
N ALA A 77 0.61 6.76 -0.31
CA ALA A 77 -0.65 7.30 -0.79
C ALA A 77 -0.69 8.84 -0.69
N PHE A 78 -0.30 9.39 0.46
CA PHE A 78 -0.23 10.84 0.67
C PHE A 78 0.75 11.51 -0.31
N MET A 79 1.97 10.98 -0.46
CA MET A 79 2.96 11.53 -1.39
C MET A 79 2.48 11.49 -2.85
N LEU A 80 1.73 10.47 -3.25
CA LEU A 80 1.13 10.38 -4.58
C LEU A 80 0.03 11.43 -4.80
N VAL A 81 -0.77 11.75 -3.77
CA VAL A 81 -1.73 12.86 -3.82
C VAL A 81 -1.01 14.20 -3.97
N VAL A 82 0.07 14.43 -3.21
CA VAL A 82 0.91 15.63 -3.34
C VAL A 82 1.51 15.74 -4.75
N LEU A 83 1.97 14.63 -5.33
CA LEU A 83 2.48 14.57 -6.69
C LEU A 83 1.40 14.97 -7.71
N ALA A 84 0.20 14.40 -7.58
CA ALA A 84 -0.95 14.69 -8.43
C ALA A 84 -1.37 16.17 -8.35
N ALA A 85 -1.43 16.73 -7.14
CA ALA A 85 -1.74 18.14 -6.91
C ALA A 85 -0.69 19.07 -7.53
N GLY A 86 0.60 18.74 -7.37
CA GLY A 86 1.70 19.49 -7.99
C GLY A 86 1.60 19.53 -9.53
N LEU A 87 1.25 18.39 -10.15
CA LEU A 87 1.01 18.31 -11.59
C LEU A 87 -0.24 19.09 -12.02
N ALA A 88 -1.33 19.02 -11.23
CA ALA A 88 -2.56 19.76 -11.48
C ALA A 88 -2.29 21.29 -11.47
N ALA A 89 -1.43 21.75 -10.56
CA ALA A 89 -0.95 23.13 -10.47
C ALA A 89 0.04 23.53 -11.60
N LYS A 90 0.18 22.71 -12.65
CA LYS A 90 1.09 22.91 -13.80
C LYS A 90 2.57 23.00 -13.41
N ARG A 91 2.97 22.50 -12.23
CA ARG A 91 4.38 22.41 -11.82
C ARG A 91 4.97 21.05 -12.22
N ILE A 92 6.30 20.95 -12.27
CA ILE A 92 7.02 19.68 -12.44
C ILE A 92 7.67 19.33 -11.08
N PRO A 93 6.96 18.62 -10.18
CA PRO A 93 7.40 18.39 -8.80
C PRO A 93 8.44 17.26 -8.71
N ARG A 94 9.65 17.45 -9.25
CA ARG A 94 10.70 16.40 -9.29
C ARG A 94 11.12 15.93 -7.90
N LEU A 95 11.19 16.84 -6.92
CA LEU A 95 11.54 16.48 -5.54
C LEU A 95 10.50 15.53 -4.96
N VAL A 96 9.21 15.85 -5.11
CA VAL A 96 8.11 14.99 -4.68
C VAL A 96 8.17 13.64 -5.36
N ALA A 97 8.46 13.59 -6.67
CA ALA A 97 8.59 12.32 -7.39
C ALA A 97 9.71 11.43 -6.83
N LYS A 98 10.85 12.00 -6.41
CA LYS A 98 11.91 11.25 -5.71
C LYS A 98 11.44 10.76 -4.35
N THR A 99 10.75 11.60 -3.57
CA THR A 99 10.21 11.22 -2.26
C THR A 99 9.17 10.10 -2.37
N VAL A 100 8.33 10.12 -3.42
CA VAL A 100 7.39 9.02 -3.73
C VAL A 100 8.13 7.70 -3.96
N LEU A 101 9.25 7.70 -4.70
CA LEU A 101 10.03 6.47 -4.90
C LEU A 101 10.61 5.95 -3.59
N VAL A 102 11.12 6.85 -2.73
CA VAL A 102 11.64 6.47 -1.41
C VAL A 102 10.52 5.91 -0.53
N SER A 103 9.37 6.56 -0.46
CA SER A 103 8.24 6.09 0.35
C SER A 103 7.71 4.74 -0.13
N ILE A 104 7.59 4.54 -1.46
CA ILE A 104 7.19 3.26 -2.05
C ILE A 104 8.23 2.19 -1.71
N GLY A 105 9.53 2.50 -1.83
CA GLY A 105 10.60 1.58 -1.44
C GLY A 105 10.49 1.14 0.02
N THR A 106 10.25 2.07 0.93
CA THR A 106 10.00 1.77 2.35
C THR A 106 8.79 0.87 2.53
N ALA A 107 7.67 1.18 1.85
CA ALA A 107 6.46 0.37 1.90
C ALA A 107 6.68 -1.05 1.35
N VAL A 108 7.45 -1.19 0.26
CA VAL A 108 7.83 -2.49 -0.33
C VAL A 108 8.65 -3.31 0.65
N ILE A 109 9.62 -2.70 1.33
CA ILE A 109 10.47 -3.40 2.30
C ILE A 109 9.62 -3.87 3.49
N THR A 110 8.85 -2.99 4.12
CA THR A 110 8.04 -3.35 5.30
C THR A 110 6.91 -4.30 4.93
N GLY A 111 6.21 -4.06 3.83
CA GLY A 111 5.15 -4.95 3.31
C GLY A 111 5.69 -6.32 2.87
N GLY A 112 6.86 -6.35 2.21
CA GLY A 112 7.53 -7.58 1.83
C GLY A 112 7.97 -8.39 3.05
N MET A 113 8.56 -7.75 4.07
CA MET A 113 8.90 -8.41 5.33
C MET A 113 7.66 -8.93 6.07
N PHE A 114 6.56 -8.17 6.08
CA PHE A 114 5.30 -8.59 6.68
C PHE A 114 4.76 -9.85 6.00
N ALA A 115 4.77 -9.86 4.65
CA ALA A 115 4.30 -11.00 3.88
C ALA A 115 5.20 -12.23 3.97
N ALA A 116 6.51 -12.04 3.97
CA ALA A 116 7.49 -13.13 4.03
C ALA A 116 7.54 -13.80 5.40
N ARG A 117 7.20 -13.08 6.48
CA ARG A 117 7.20 -13.60 7.85
C ARG A 117 5.84 -14.10 8.34
N PHE A 118 4.87 -14.23 7.43
CA PHE A 118 3.58 -14.80 7.78
C PHE A 118 3.75 -16.29 8.16
N PRO A 119 3.27 -16.75 9.33
CA PRO A 119 3.47 -18.11 9.81
C PRO A 119 2.57 -19.12 9.08
N ARG A 120 2.94 -19.48 7.84
CA ARG A 120 2.15 -20.40 7.00
C ARG A 120 2.03 -21.81 7.59
N ASP A 121 3.04 -22.26 8.32
CA ASP A 121 3.05 -23.61 8.90
C ASP A 121 2.01 -23.76 10.02
N GLU A 122 1.72 -22.67 10.74
CA GLU A 122 0.69 -22.64 11.78
C GLU A 122 -0.72 -22.45 11.21
N PHE A 123 -0.84 -21.81 10.04
CA PHE A 123 -2.11 -21.53 9.37
C PHE A 123 -2.13 -22.04 7.91
N PRO A 124 -2.12 -23.36 7.69
CA PRO A 124 -2.01 -23.94 6.35
C PRO A 124 -3.22 -23.64 5.45
N THR A 125 -4.38 -23.31 6.04
CA THR A 125 -5.60 -22.92 5.31
C THR A 125 -5.65 -21.44 4.95
N SER A 126 -4.57 -20.68 5.17
CA SER A 126 -4.54 -19.26 4.85
C SER A 126 -4.55 -19.02 3.33
N GLU A 127 -5.46 -18.18 2.86
CA GLU A 127 -5.52 -17.75 1.47
C GLU A 127 -5.04 -16.31 1.30
N LEU A 128 -4.37 -16.02 0.18
CA LEU A 128 -3.97 -14.65 -0.16
C LEU A 128 -5.19 -13.81 -0.52
N GLY A 129 -5.40 -12.75 0.24
CA GLY A 129 -6.50 -11.82 0.02
C GLY A 129 -6.18 -10.75 -1.02
N ARG A 130 -7.23 -10.06 -1.47
CA ARG A 130 -7.17 -8.95 -2.45
C ARG A 130 -6.24 -7.80 -2.07
N GLY A 131 -5.94 -7.62 -0.79
CA GLY A 131 -5.06 -6.56 -0.29
C GLY A 131 -3.66 -6.64 -0.88
N VAL A 132 -3.08 -7.85 -0.98
CA VAL A 132 -1.74 -8.04 -1.54
C VAL A 132 -1.69 -7.64 -3.02
N PHE A 133 -2.69 -8.05 -3.80
CA PHE A 133 -2.76 -7.69 -5.21
C PHE A 133 -2.93 -6.18 -5.43
N ALA A 134 -3.77 -5.54 -4.61
CA ALA A 134 -3.93 -4.08 -4.62
C ALA A 134 -2.60 -3.38 -4.25
N PHE A 135 -1.83 -3.91 -3.30
CA PHE A 135 -0.52 -3.39 -2.93
C PHE A 135 0.47 -3.44 -4.09
N VAL A 136 0.59 -4.59 -4.76
CA VAL A 136 1.48 -4.78 -5.91
C VAL A 136 1.09 -3.86 -7.07
N ALA A 137 -0.22 -3.75 -7.36
CA ALA A 137 -0.72 -2.82 -8.37
C ALA A 137 -0.38 -1.37 -8.02
N ALA A 138 -0.55 -0.99 -6.75
CA ALA A 138 -0.21 0.34 -6.27
C ALA A 138 1.27 0.68 -6.49
N ILE A 139 2.18 -0.26 -6.19
CA ILE A 139 3.62 -0.11 -6.41
C ILE A 139 3.92 0.16 -7.89
N VAL A 140 3.43 -0.69 -8.79
CA VAL A 140 3.69 -0.58 -10.24
C VAL A 140 3.21 0.76 -10.78
N LEU A 141 1.97 1.14 -10.47
CA LEU A 141 1.37 2.39 -10.92
C LEU A 141 2.10 3.61 -10.34
N GLY A 142 2.45 3.57 -9.05
CA GLY A 142 3.12 4.67 -8.36
C GLY A 142 4.53 4.92 -8.87
N VAL A 143 5.31 3.85 -9.07
CA VAL A 143 6.65 3.92 -9.68
C VAL A 143 6.56 4.46 -11.10
N ALA A 144 5.62 3.96 -11.92
CA ALA A 144 5.42 4.45 -13.28
C ALA A 144 5.10 5.95 -13.29
N ALA A 145 4.17 6.41 -12.44
CA ALA A 145 3.83 7.83 -12.32
C ALA A 145 5.06 8.67 -11.93
N ALA A 146 5.82 8.27 -10.91
CA ALA A 146 7.01 9.00 -10.47
C ALA A 146 8.10 9.05 -11.56
N VAL A 147 8.38 7.94 -12.22
CA VAL A 147 9.38 7.87 -13.31
C VAL A 147 8.98 8.74 -14.50
N LEU A 148 7.69 8.77 -14.87
CA LEU A 148 7.20 9.65 -15.94
C LEU A 148 7.41 11.14 -15.61
N VAL A 149 7.16 11.56 -14.36
CA VAL A 149 7.47 12.93 -13.90
C VAL A 149 8.97 13.22 -13.99
N LEU A 150 9.81 12.29 -13.55
CA LEU A 150 11.27 12.45 -13.59
C LEU A 150 11.84 12.49 -15.02
N ARG A 151 11.20 11.81 -15.97
CA ARG A 151 11.60 11.84 -17.39
C ARG A 151 11.11 13.09 -18.14
N THR A 152 10.23 13.89 -17.54
CA THR A 152 9.73 15.11 -18.19
C THR A 152 10.84 16.17 -18.22
N LYS A 153 11.15 16.74 -19.40
CA LYS A 153 12.16 17.80 -19.54
C LYS A 153 11.69 19.09 -18.87
N ARG A 154 12.59 19.79 -18.19
CA ARG A 154 12.29 21.13 -17.64
C ARG A 154 12.17 22.09 -18.83
N PRO A 155 11.09 22.86 -18.98
CA PRO A 155 11.11 23.98 -19.91
C PRO A 155 12.24 24.90 -19.47
N ALA A 156 13.11 25.25 -20.43
CA ALA A 156 14.23 26.17 -20.24
C ALA A 156 13.71 27.56 -19.84
#